data_AF-A0AAC8XIY3-F1
#
_entry.id   AF-A0AAC8XIY3-F1
#
_cell.length_a   1.000
_cell.length_b   1.000
_cell.length_c   1.000
_cell.angle_alpha   90.00
_cell.angle_beta   90.00
_cell.angle_gamma   90.00
#
_symmetry.space_group_name_H-M   'P 1'
#
loop_
_entity.id
_entity.type
_entity.pdbx_description
1 polymer ?
#
loop_
_entity_poly.entity_id
_entity_poly.type
_entity_poly.pdbx_seq_one_letter_code
_entity_poly.pdbx_strand_id
1 'polypeptide(L)'
;MASPATIHQLHKGQQAMPSKNGFITLWRDINDQEWAQDELYYSVFVKLLSLVQHSHTETTYKGLNLSLKPGERAMDYQQVSDMFKGVKDKEHARRIIKKFKSLSQIYTKTLKVKGVHIGFIIGFFGWEKWQNRTTPSTTLQTTPKAANLKALQGGKTTPQTTPLTTHINNNDINNKLVSKDTCQNSEEFSPAQLPKVPHQEIINLFGEILPSLPQPKKLTAARKKSIRARHINDLKADVNNWRKYFTYIRDNCQWMLSGQYNVDFDYVIRQSTFVKILEGAKDDRK
;
A
#
# COMPACT_ATOMS: atom_id res chain seq x y z
N MET A 1 0.20 32.56 -23.35
CA MET A 1 -1.21 32.82 -22.99
C MET A 1 -1.69 31.66 -22.12
N ALA A 2 -2.03 31.91 -20.85
CA ALA A 2 -2.52 30.86 -19.96
C ALA A 2 -3.99 30.58 -20.30
N SER A 3 -4.31 29.31 -20.59
CA SER A 3 -5.70 28.86 -20.76
C SER A 3 -6.49 29.20 -19.50
N PRO A 4 -7.69 29.81 -19.58
CA PRO A 4 -8.48 30.13 -18.41
C PRO A 4 -8.80 28.84 -17.65
N ALA A 5 -8.63 28.86 -16.33
CA ALA A 5 -8.94 27.74 -15.46
C ALA A 5 -10.44 27.46 -15.53
N THR A 6 -10.84 26.37 -16.20
CA THR A 6 -12.23 25.91 -16.23
C THR A 6 -12.63 25.48 -14.81
N ILE A 7 -13.47 26.28 -14.15
CA ILE A 7 -14.05 25.92 -12.86
C ILE A 7 -15.11 24.85 -13.12
N HIS A 8 -14.85 23.62 -12.71
CA HIS A 8 -15.84 22.55 -12.75
C HIS A 8 -16.78 22.67 -11.54
N GLN A 9 -17.96 23.26 -11.75
CA GLN A 9 -19.03 23.27 -10.75
C GLN A 9 -19.95 22.06 -10.91
N LEU A 10 -20.36 21.45 -9.80
CA LEU A 10 -21.43 20.46 -9.79
C LEU A 10 -22.77 21.19 -9.84
N HIS A 11 -23.53 21.00 -10.93
CA HIS A 11 -24.89 21.52 -10.98
C HIS A 11 -25.86 20.59 -10.22
N LYS A 12 -26.95 21.17 -9.70
CA LYS A 12 -27.99 20.42 -8.96
C LYS A 12 -28.52 19.28 -9.84
N GLY A 13 -28.33 18.03 -9.39
CA GLY A 13 -28.70 16.82 -10.14
C GLY A 13 -27.54 16.08 -10.81
N GLN A 14 -26.32 16.64 -10.87
CA GLN A 14 -25.13 15.92 -11.31
C GLN A 14 -24.47 15.18 -10.15
N GLN A 15 -24.38 13.85 -10.25
CA GLN A 15 -23.72 13.00 -9.24
C GLN A 15 -22.19 12.87 -9.44
N ALA A 16 -21.62 13.47 -10.47
CA ALA A 16 -20.19 13.45 -10.73
C ALA A 16 -19.74 14.70 -11.48
N MET A 17 -18.52 15.18 -11.18
CA MET A 17 -17.91 16.24 -11.99
C MET A 17 -17.64 15.73 -13.41
N PRO A 18 -17.93 16.53 -14.45
CA PRO A 18 -17.54 16.20 -15.81
C PRO A 18 -16.02 16.39 -15.97
N SER A 19 -15.24 15.36 -15.63
CA SER A 19 -13.78 15.36 -15.75
C SER A 19 -13.33 14.28 -16.72
N LYS A 20 -12.48 14.65 -17.69
CA LYS A 20 -11.76 13.71 -18.57
C LYS A 20 -10.52 13.10 -17.88
N ASN A 21 -10.17 13.58 -16.69
CA ASN A 21 -8.98 13.16 -15.96
C ASN A 21 -9.26 12.03 -14.95
N GLY A 22 -10.46 11.46 -14.97
CA GLY A 22 -10.90 10.43 -14.02
C GLY A 22 -11.30 11.00 -12.67
N PHE A 23 -11.46 10.10 -11.70
CA PHE A 23 -11.74 10.41 -10.29
C PHE A 23 -10.82 9.60 -9.39
N ILE A 24 -10.76 9.93 -8.10
CA ILE A 24 -10.18 9.08 -7.07
C ILE A 24 -11.22 8.87 -5.97
N THR A 25 -11.25 7.68 -5.38
CA THR A 25 -12.01 7.40 -4.16
C THR A 25 -11.07 7.38 -2.97
N LEU A 26 -11.37 8.20 -1.96
CA LEU A 26 -10.56 8.32 -0.75
C LEU A 26 -11.31 7.71 0.43
N TRP A 27 -10.81 6.58 0.94
CA TRP A 27 -11.33 5.94 2.15
C TRP A 27 -10.92 6.73 3.39
N ARG A 28 -11.80 6.80 4.39
CA ARG A 28 -11.50 7.52 5.66
C ARG A 28 -10.31 6.91 6.41
N ASP A 29 -10.05 5.61 6.20
CA ASP A 29 -8.91 4.84 6.72
C ASP A 29 -7.54 5.40 6.30
N ILE A 30 -7.50 6.32 5.32
CA ILE A 30 -6.28 7.08 5.02
C ILE A 30 -5.80 7.87 6.26
N ASN A 31 -6.72 8.30 7.13
CA ASN A 31 -6.39 9.04 8.35
C ASN A 31 -5.72 8.15 9.41
N ASP A 32 -5.89 6.84 9.32
CA ASP A 32 -5.27 5.86 10.23
C ASP A 32 -3.81 5.57 9.87
N GLN A 33 -3.33 6.11 8.74
CA GLN A 33 -1.94 5.94 8.33
C GLN A 33 -1.02 6.76 9.24
N GLU A 34 0.11 6.17 9.66
CA GLU A 34 1.12 6.83 10.53
C GLU A 34 1.56 8.21 9.99
N TRP A 35 1.65 8.34 8.66
CA TRP A 35 2.07 9.57 7.98
C TRP A 35 0.92 10.59 7.78
N ALA A 36 -0.34 10.20 7.97
CA ALA A 36 -1.48 11.08 7.75
C ALA A 36 -1.67 12.12 8.87
N GLN A 37 -1.07 11.89 10.04
CA GLN A 37 -1.07 12.83 11.15
C GLN A 37 -0.20 14.07 10.89
N ASP A 38 0.74 13.96 9.94
CA ASP A 38 1.55 15.10 9.49
C ASP A 38 0.89 15.76 8.27
N GLU A 39 0.49 17.01 8.42
CA GLU A 39 -0.23 17.79 7.40
C GLU A 39 0.53 17.87 6.07
N LEU A 40 1.87 17.99 6.13
CA LEU A 40 2.70 18.05 4.94
C LEU A 40 2.71 16.71 4.20
N TYR A 41 2.87 15.61 4.93
CA TYR A 41 2.85 14.29 4.29
C TYR A 41 1.46 13.96 3.74
N TYR A 42 0.39 14.27 4.48
CA TYR A 42 -0.97 14.06 4.02
C TYR A 42 -1.26 14.82 2.73
N SER A 43 -0.96 16.12 2.71
CA SER A 43 -1.16 16.98 1.54
C SER A 43 -0.34 16.53 0.33
N VAL A 44 0.93 16.15 0.54
CA VAL A 44 1.79 15.62 -0.53
C VAL A 44 1.20 14.33 -1.10
N PHE A 45 0.81 13.38 -0.25
CA PHE A 45 0.28 12.10 -0.70
C PHE A 45 -1.00 12.25 -1.53
N VAL A 46 -2.00 12.97 -1.00
CA VAL A 46 -3.30 13.14 -1.67
C VAL A 46 -3.14 13.90 -2.99
N LYS A 47 -2.28 14.91 -3.02
CA LYS A 47 -2.01 15.66 -4.24
C LYS A 47 -1.31 14.79 -5.28
N LEU A 48 -0.29 14.01 -4.91
CA LEU A 48 0.34 13.07 -5.84
C LEU A 48 -0.65 12.03 -6.36
N LEU A 49 -1.53 11.52 -5.50
CA LEU A 49 -2.58 10.57 -5.88
C LEU A 49 -3.57 11.18 -6.89
N SER A 50 -3.87 12.47 -6.77
CA SER A 50 -4.72 13.19 -7.73
C SER A 50 -4.05 13.47 -9.08
N LEU A 51 -2.73 13.29 -9.17
CA LEU A 51 -1.92 13.67 -10.32
C LEU A 51 -1.53 12.50 -11.20
N VAL A 52 -1.55 11.26 -10.69
CA VAL A 52 -1.21 10.08 -11.47
C VAL A 52 -2.26 9.75 -12.53
N GLN A 53 -1.84 9.05 -13.59
CA GLN A 53 -2.73 8.74 -14.71
C GLN A 53 -3.79 7.73 -14.29
N HIS A 54 -5.03 7.92 -14.74
CA HIS A 54 -6.11 6.98 -14.46
C HIS A 54 -6.21 5.85 -15.49
N SER A 55 -5.58 6.03 -16.65
CA SER A 55 -5.54 5.08 -17.75
C SER A 55 -4.15 5.03 -18.36
N HIS A 56 -3.88 3.98 -19.15
CA HIS A 56 -2.65 3.87 -19.91
C HIS A 56 -2.47 5.09 -20.80
N THR A 57 -1.33 5.77 -20.70
CA THR A 57 -1.08 7.04 -21.40
C THR A 57 0.32 7.06 -21.99
N GLU A 58 0.40 7.28 -23.30
CA GLU A 58 1.66 7.61 -23.98
C GLU A 58 1.89 9.12 -23.91
N THR A 59 3.06 9.55 -23.43
CA THR A 59 3.38 10.98 -23.29
C THR A 59 4.86 11.23 -23.47
N THR A 60 5.25 12.47 -23.76
CA THR A 60 6.65 12.88 -23.82
C THR A 60 7.00 13.66 -22.55
N TYR A 61 8.04 13.20 -21.83
CA TYR A 61 8.56 13.89 -20.65
C TYR A 61 10.03 14.23 -20.88
N LYS A 62 10.35 15.54 -20.91
CA LYS A 62 11.71 16.06 -21.15
C LYS A 62 12.43 15.39 -22.33
N GLY A 63 11.70 15.23 -23.44
CA GLY A 63 12.22 14.64 -24.68
C GLY A 63 12.28 13.10 -24.71
N LEU A 64 11.80 12.42 -23.66
CA LEU A 64 11.68 10.96 -23.62
C LEU A 64 10.21 10.56 -23.80
N ASN A 65 9.92 9.68 -24.77
CA ASN A 65 8.60 9.09 -24.92
C ASN A 65 8.41 8.01 -23.86
N LEU A 66 7.33 8.13 -23.10
CA LEU A 66 6.99 7.30 -21.96
C LEU A 66 5.62 6.68 -22.13
N SER A 67 5.59 5.37 -21.90
CA SER A 67 4.37 4.58 -21.76
C SER A 67 4.04 4.46 -20.27
N LEU A 68 3.10 5.28 -19.78
CA LEU A 68 2.72 5.34 -18.37
C LEU A 68 1.51 4.45 -18.09
N LYS A 69 1.61 3.60 -17.06
CA LYS A 69 0.50 2.78 -16.59
C LYS A 69 -0.48 3.60 -15.74
N PRO A 70 -1.71 3.11 -15.54
CA PRO A 70 -2.58 3.64 -14.50
C PRO A 70 -1.86 3.69 -13.14
N GLY A 71 -2.02 4.80 -12.42
CA GLY A 71 -1.36 5.04 -11.14
C GLY A 71 0.06 5.56 -11.25
N GLU A 72 0.59 5.80 -12.45
CA GLU A 72 1.93 6.35 -12.68
C GLU A 72 1.92 7.82 -13.13
N ARG A 73 3.02 8.52 -12.86
CA ARG A 73 3.32 9.85 -13.42
C ARG A 73 4.81 10.06 -13.54
N ALA A 74 5.27 10.71 -14.62
CA ALA A 74 6.64 11.18 -14.74
C ALA A 74 6.82 12.56 -14.10
N MET A 75 7.84 12.71 -13.26
CA MET A 75 8.19 13.98 -12.63
C MET A 75 9.63 14.01 -12.10
N ASP A 76 10.07 15.12 -11.53
CA ASP A 76 11.32 15.24 -10.78
C ASP A 76 11.09 15.83 -9.37
N TYR A 77 12.14 15.87 -8.56
CA TYR A 77 12.03 16.38 -7.18
C TYR A 77 11.81 17.89 -7.10
N GLN A 78 12.20 18.66 -8.11
CA GLN A 78 11.91 20.09 -8.16
C GLN A 78 10.41 20.30 -8.36
N GLN A 79 9.81 19.56 -9.31
CA GLN A 79 8.37 19.58 -9.52
C GLN A 79 7.59 19.16 -8.26
N VAL A 80 8.08 18.18 -7.48
CA VAL A 80 7.45 17.83 -6.18
C VAL A 80 7.60 18.98 -5.17
N SER A 81 8.77 19.63 -5.11
CA SER A 81 9.00 20.76 -4.21
C SER A 81 8.08 21.93 -4.53
N ASP A 82 7.97 22.29 -5.80
CA ASP A 82 7.20 23.44 -6.27
C ASP A 82 5.69 23.27 -6.07
N MET A 83 5.21 22.02 -5.87
CA MET A 83 3.80 21.75 -5.62
C MET A 83 3.31 22.22 -4.24
N PHE A 84 4.21 22.41 -3.26
CA PHE A 84 3.82 22.71 -1.88
C PHE A 84 4.73 23.76 -1.25
N LYS A 85 4.14 24.80 -0.67
CA LYS A 85 4.89 25.82 0.08
C LYS A 85 5.67 25.23 1.27
N GLY A 86 5.18 24.14 1.86
CA GLY A 86 5.86 23.45 2.97
C GLY A 86 7.08 22.62 2.55
N VAL A 87 7.29 22.35 1.25
CA VAL A 87 8.46 21.64 0.76
C VAL A 87 9.54 22.63 0.34
N LYS A 88 10.48 22.85 1.27
CA LYS A 88 11.59 23.80 1.16
C LYS A 88 12.42 23.68 -0.13
N ASP A 89 12.79 22.46 -0.51
CA ASP A 89 13.70 22.20 -1.62
C ASP A 89 13.57 20.76 -2.15
N LYS A 90 14.31 20.47 -3.24
CA LYS A 90 14.38 19.15 -3.88
C LYS A 90 14.85 18.02 -2.95
N GLU A 91 15.68 18.30 -1.94
CA GLU A 91 16.15 17.29 -1.00
C GLU A 91 15.09 16.98 0.05
N HIS A 92 14.32 17.98 0.48
CA HIS A 92 13.15 17.79 1.30
C HIS A 92 12.10 16.95 0.55
N ALA A 93 11.81 17.28 -0.70
CA ALA A 93 10.96 16.47 -1.56
C ALA A 93 11.46 15.02 -1.65
N ARG A 94 12.77 14.83 -1.90
CA ARG A 94 13.40 13.50 -1.95
C ARG A 94 13.23 12.72 -0.65
N ARG A 95 13.38 13.36 0.53
CA ARG A 95 13.16 12.72 1.83
C ARG A 95 11.71 12.28 2.02
N ILE A 96 10.74 13.11 1.63
CA ILE A 96 9.31 12.78 1.70
C ILE A 96 8.99 11.57 0.81
N ILE A 97 9.42 11.60 -0.46
CA ILE A 97 9.24 10.48 -1.40
C ILE A 97 9.92 9.20 -0.86
N LYS A 98 11.13 9.32 -0.30
CA LYS A 98 11.84 8.18 0.32
C LYS A 98 11.05 7.58 1.49
N LYS A 99 10.41 8.41 2.34
CA LYS A 99 9.54 7.93 3.42
C LYS A 99 8.34 7.17 2.85
N PHE A 100 7.62 7.70 1.86
CA PHE A 100 6.50 6.96 1.25
C PHE A 100 6.93 5.64 0.60
N LYS A 101 8.09 5.60 -0.05
CA LYS A 101 8.67 4.34 -0.54
C LYS A 101 8.95 3.34 0.58
N SER A 102 9.54 3.79 1.69
CA SER A 102 9.81 2.93 2.85
C SER A 102 8.54 2.39 3.52
N LEU A 103 7.42 3.08 3.32
CA LEU A 103 6.10 2.68 3.79
C LEU A 103 5.29 1.89 2.74
N SER A 104 5.90 1.54 1.59
CA SER A 104 5.24 0.81 0.50
C SER A 104 3.96 1.48 -0.01
N GLN A 105 3.91 2.80 0.07
CA GLN A 105 2.80 3.60 -0.46
C GLN A 105 2.99 3.87 -1.96
N ILE A 106 4.24 4.10 -2.36
CA ILE A 106 4.63 4.40 -3.74
C ILE A 106 5.93 3.66 -4.13
N TYR A 107 6.16 3.54 -5.44
CA TYR A 107 7.45 3.17 -6.03
C TYR A 107 7.97 4.30 -6.95
N THR A 108 9.24 4.20 -7.34
CA THR A 108 9.85 5.13 -8.30
C THR A 108 10.72 4.39 -9.30
N LYS A 109 10.63 4.72 -10.60
CA LYS A 109 11.54 4.24 -11.65
C LYS A 109 12.36 5.41 -12.17
N THR A 110 13.68 5.32 -12.10
CA THR A 110 14.57 6.40 -12.53
C THR A 110 14.49 6.61 -14.04
N LEU A 111 14.40 7.86 -14.49
CA LEU A 111 14.44 8.24 -15.89
C LEU A 111 15.80 8.87 -16.22
N LYS A 112 16.44 8.35 -17.28
CA LYS A 112 17.72 8.86 -17.77
C LYS A 112 17.67 9.07 -19.28
N VAL A 113 18.30 10.14 -19.74
CA VAL A 113 18.53 10.42 -21.16
C VAL A 113 20.03 10.57 -21.35
N LYS A 114 20.63 9.74 -22.22
CA LYS A 114 22.09 9.71 -22.46
C LYS A 114 22.90 9.65 -21.15
N GLY A 115 22.45 8.85 -20.18
CA GLY A 115 23.09 8.69 -18.88
C GLY A 115 22.78 9.78 -17.84
N VAL A 116 22.23 10.91 -18.25
CA VAL A 116 21.86 12.03 -17.35
C VAL A 116 20.51 11.76 -16.69
N HIS A 117 20.44 11.93 -15.36
CA HIS A 117 19.20 11.80 -14.60
C HIS A 117 18.27 12.99 -14.87
N ILE A 118 17.12 12.73 -15.49
CA ILE A 118 16.16 13.78 -15.86
C ILE A 118 14.92 13.82 -14.96
N GLY A 119 14.68 12.76 -14.19
CA GLY A 119 13.51 12.62 -13.33
C GLY A 119 13.25 11.16 -12.96
N PHE A 120 12.02 10.85 -12.58
CA PHE A 120 11.55 9.52 -12.27
C PHE A 120 10.06 9.37 -12.62
N ILE A 121 9.62 8.14 -12.85
CA ILE A 121 8.21 7.77 -12.78
C ILE A 121 7.91 7.48 -11.31
N ILE A 122 6.94 8.17 -10.73
CA ILE A 122 6.31 7.79 -9.46
C ILE A 122 5.09 6.93 -9.76
N GLY A 123 4.86 5.88 -8.97
CA GLY A 123 3.65 5.07 -9.08
C GLY A 123 3.11 4.65 -7.72
N PHE A 124 1.78 4.55 -7.59
CA PHE A 124 1.12 4.11 -6.36
C PHE A 124 0.96 2.60 -6.34
N PHE A 125 1.22 1.98 -5.18
CA PHE A 125 0.91 0.57 -5.01
C PHE A 125 -0.60 0.37 -4.84
N GLY A 126 -1.16 -0.60 -5.57
CA GLY A 126 -2.59 -0.90 -5.52
C GLY A 126 -3.47 0.25 -6.00
N TRP A 127 -3.04 0.97 -7.04
CA TRP A 127 -3.75 2.08 -7.66
C TRP A 127 -5.23 1.78 -7.92
N GLU A 128 -5.54 0.55 -8.33
CA GLU A 128 -6.88 0.11 -8.69
C GLU A 128 -7.88 0.27 -7.53
N LYS A 129 -7.40 0.20 -6.27
CA LYS A 129 -8.23 0.40 -5.07
C LYS A 129 -8.79 1.81 -4.95
N TRP A 130 -8.12 2.79 -5.56
CA TRP A 130 -8.49 4.20 -5.54
C TRP A 130 -9.42 4.57 -6.70
N GLN A 131 -9.83 3.60 -7.53
CA GLN A 131 -10.72 3.80 -8.69
C GLN A 131 -12.10 3.14 -8.51
N ASN A 132 -12.28 2.33 -7.47
CA ASN A 132 -13.54 1.64 -7.23
C ASN A 132 -14.50 2.53 -6.44
N ARG A 133 -15.72 2.71 -6.98
CA ARG A 133 -16.86 3.34 -6.26
C ARG A 133 -17.58 2.36 -5.33
N THR A 134 -17.26 1.07 -5.43
CA THR A 134 -17.87 0.02 -4.62
C THR A 134 -17.23 0.01 -3.23
N THR A 135 -18.08 -0.10 -2.21
CA THR A 135 -17.75 -0.41 -0.80
C THR A 135 -16.66 -1.50 -0.76
N PRO A 136 -15.70 -1.51 0.19
CA PRO A 136 -14.71 -2.56 0.26
C PRO A 136 -15.46 -3.81 0.73
N SER A 137 -15.93 -4.61 -0.22
CA SER A 137 -16.45 -5.93 0.08
C SER A 137 -15.30 -6.73 0.63
N THR A 138 -15.39 -7.07 1.91
CA THR A 138 -14.59 -8.14 2.50
C THR A 138 -15.07 -9.44 1.86
N THR A 139 -14.52 -9.80 0.70
CA THR A 139 -14.68 -11.14 0.13
C THR A 139 -13.47 -11.45 -0.75
N LEU A 140 -12.70 -12.44 -0.30
CA LEU A 140 -11.68 -13.12 -1.11
C LEU A 140 -12.38 -13.79 -2.28
N GLN A 141 -12.07 -13.39 -3.50
CA GLN A 141 -12.44 -14.14 -4.71
C GLN A 141 -11.37 -15.20 -4.96
N THR A 142 -11.62 -16.41 -4.44
CA THR A 142 -11.18 -17.65 -5.08
C THR A 142 -12.18 -17.97 -6.18
N THR A 143 -11.77 -17.85 -7.44
CA THR A 143 -12.51 -18.36 -8.60
C THR A 143 -12.56 -19.89 -8.59
N PRO A 144 -13.61 -20.50 -9.16
CA PRO A 144 -13.44 -21.06 -10.51
C PRO A 144 -14.53 -20.65 -11.50
N LYS A 145 -14.19 -20.80 -12.79
CA LYS A 145 -14.92 -20.36 -13.97
C LYS A 145 -15.90 -21.45 -14.48
N ALA A 146 -17.05 -20.98 -14.96
CA ALA A 146 -17.94 -21.55 -15.99
C ALA A 146 -19.02 -22.61 -15.66
N ALA A 147 -20.19 -22.37 -16.29
CA ALA A 147 -21.34 -23.24 -16.60
C ALA A 147 -22.43 -23.45 -15.51
N ASN A 148 -23.52 -22.65 -15.57
CA ASN A 148 -24.73 -23.04 -16.31
C ASN A 148 -25.81 -21.93 -16.29
N LEU A 149 -26.48 -21.75 -17.44
CA LEU A 149 -27.71 -20.96 -17.58
C LEU A 149 -28.92 -21.76 -17.02
N LYS A 150 -29.86 -21.08 -16.36
CA LYS A 150 -31.28 -20.89 -16.78
C LYS A 150 -32.24 -20.66 -15.59
N ALA A 151 -33.28 -19.87 -15.89
CA ALA A 151 -34.52 -19.57 -15.14
C ALA A 151 -34.33 -18.67 -13.91
N LEU A 152 -34.95 -17.49 -13.82
CA LEU A 152 -36.38 -17.22 -13.99
C LEU A 152 -36.61 -15.76 -14.46
N GLN A 153 -37.46 -15.57 -15.48
CA GLN A 153 -37.97 -14.27 -15.93
C GLN A 153 -39.30 -13.93 -15.25
N GLY A 154 -39.64 -12.64 -15.23
CA GLY A 154 -40.96 -12.05 -14.92
C GLY A 154 -40.97 -11.32 -13.58
N GLY A 155 -41.45 -10.08 -13.41
CA GLY A 155 -42.17 -9.14 -14.26
C GLY A 155 -42.26 -7.78 -13.55
N LYS A 156 -42.76 -6.79 -14.28
CA LYS A 156 -42.73 -5.33 -14.06
C LYS A 156 -43.93 -4.88 -13.20
N THR A 157 -43.78 -3.88 -12.31
CA THR A 157 -44.65 -2.69 -12.06
C THR A 157 -44.52 -2.07 -10.65
N THR A 158 -44.29 -0.75 -10.61
CA THR A 158 -44.55 0.24 -9.53
C THR A 158 -46.05 0.64 -9.66
N PRO A 159 -46.83 1.17 -8.66
CA PRO A 159 -46.44 2.31 -7.79
C PRO A 159 -47.09 2.48 -6.39
N GLN A 160 -46.65 3.56 -5.70
CA GLN A 160 -47.39 4.38 -4.68
C GLN A 160 -47.49 3.83 -3.22
N THR A 161 -47.43 4.55 -2.09
CA THR A 161 -47.26 5.97 -1.68
C THR A 161 -46.95 6.05 -0.16
N THR A 162 -46.48 7.22 0.31
CA THR A 162 -46.67 7.83 1.67
C THR A 162 -45.77 7.45 2.87
N PRO A 163 -45.55 8.39 3.83
CA PRO A 163 -44.24 8.69 4.43
C PRO A 163 -44.22 8.44 5.94
N LEU A 164 -43.03 8.42 6.56
CA LEU A 164 -42.94 8.65 8.00
C LEU A 164 -41.76 9.54 8.36
N THR A 165 -42.13 10.75 8.76
CA THR A 165 -41.31 11.76 9.42
C THR A 165 -40.88 11.24 10.78
N THR A 166 -39.60 11.38 11.14
CA THR A 166 -39.21 11.43 12.55
C THR A 166 -38.08 12.44 12.72
N HIS A 167 -38.40 13.50 13.46
CA HIS A 167 -37.50 14.55 13.91
C HIS A 167 -36.42 13.94 14.81
N ILE A 168 -35.15 14.27 14.56
CA ILE A 168 -34.06 14.07 15.53
C ILE A 168 -33.67 15.44 16.04
N ASN A 169 -33.92 15.66 17.34
CA ASN A 169 -33.58 16.88 18.06
C ASN A 169 -32.24 16.65 18.77
N ASN A 170 -31.30 17.58 18.57
CA ASN A 170 -30.03 17.63 19.29
C ASN A 170 -30.20 18.35 20.62
N ASN A 171 -29.84 17.70 21.73
CA ASN A 171 -29.17 18.29 22.90
C ASN A 171 -29.20 17.28 24.05
N ASP A 172 -28.04 16.76 24.46
CA ASP A 172 -27.52 17.09 25.79
C ASP A 172 -26.04 16.71 25.87
N ILE A 173 -25.21 17.71 26.17
CA ILE A 173 -23.83 17.57 26.60
C ILE A 173 -23.89 17.81 28.10
N ASN A 174 -23.62 16.81 28.93
CA ASN A 174 -23.13 17.08 30.26
C ASN A 174 -22.09 16.06 30.74
N ASN A 175 -21.02 16.67 31.24
CA ASN A 175 -19.69 16.18 31.54
C ASN A 175 -19.63 15.56 32.95
N LYS A 176 -18.90 14.46 33.13
CA LYS A 176 -18.26 14.15 34.42
C LYS A 176 -17.00 13.31 34.26
N LEU A 177 -15.87 13.97 34.53
CA LEU A 177 -14.53 13.42 34.69
C LEU A 177 -14.32 12.81 36.10
N VAL A 178 -13.45 11.78 36.16
CA VAL A 178 -12.33 11.55 37.14
C VAL A 178 -12.15 10.07 37.54
N SER A 179 -11.02 9.49 37.08
CA SER A 179 -9.98 8.60 37.69
C SER A 179 -10.37 7.36 38.54
N LYS A 180 -9.67 6.21 38.58
CA LYS A 180 -8.22 5.90 38.51
C LYS A 180 -7.98 4.34 38.44
N ASP A 181 -6.86 3.93 37.83
CA ASP A 181 -6.00 2.73 38.06
C ASP A 181 -6.41 1.25 37.73
N THR A 182 -5.60 0.66 36.82
CA THR A 182 -4.96 -0.70 36.81
C THR A 182 -5.61 -1.95 36.15
N CYS A 183 -5.03 -2.30 34.98
CA CYS A 183 -4.58 -3.58 34.38
C CYS A 183 -5.34 -4.94 34.49
N GLN A 184 -5.57 -5.53 33.29
CA GLN A 184 -5.34 -6.91 32.80
C GLN A 184 -6.54 -7.72 32.24
N ASN A 185 -6.32 -8.13 30.97
CA ASN A 185 -6.86 -9.25 30.15
C ASN A 185 -8.28 -9.19 29.55
N SER A 186 -8.38 -9.14 28.21
CA SER A 186 -8.88 -10.19 27.28
C SER A 186 -10.41 -10.12 27.14
N GLU A 187 -11.05 -9.75 26.03
CA GLU A 187 -11.01 -10.25 24.65
C GLU A 187 -11.74 -9.20 23.75
N GLU A 188 -11.16 -8.81 22.61
CA GLU A 188 -11.62 -9.24 21.27
C GLU A 188 -12.57 -8.23 20.59
N PHE A 189 -12.02 -7.37 19.74
CA PHE A 189 -12.73 -6.81 18.58
C PHE A 189 -11.80 -6.86 17.35
N SER A 190 -12.14 -7.78 16.45
CA SER A 190 -11.44 -8.13 15.22
C SER A 190 -11.69 -7.09 14.12
N PRO A 191 -10.64 -6.44 13.56
CA PRO A 191 -10.77 -5.65 12.33
C PRO A 191 -10.76 -6.56 11.10
N ALA A 192 -11.64 -6.28 10.14
CA ALA A 192 -11.83 -7.02 8.89
C ALA A 192 -10.50 -7.43 8.22
N GLN A 193 -10.39 -8.72 7.91
CA GLN A 193 -9.15 -9.44 7.62
C GLN A 193 -8.45 -8.96 6.34
N LEU A 194 -7.34 -8.23 6.52
CA LEU A 194 -6.21 -8.29 5.60
C LEU A 194 -5.83 -9.77 5.39
N PRO A 195 -5.37 -10.21 4.19
CA PRO A 195 -4.93 -11.59 4.00
C PRO A 195 -4.00 -11.96 5.15
N LYS A 196 -4.42 -12.96 5.93
CA LYS A 196 -3.83 -13.29 7.22
C LYS A 196 -2.42 -13.79 6.95
N VAL A 197 -1.45 -12.88 7.05
CA VAL A 197 -0.04 -13.25 6.95
C VAL A 197 0.23 -14.19 8.12
N PRO A 198 0.67 -15.44 7.86
CA PRO A 198 0.84 -16.43 8.90
C PRO A 198 2.19 -16.20 9.60
N HIS A 199 2.30 -15.09 10.34
CA HIS A 199 3.55 -14.64 10.98
C HIS A 199 4.16 -15.71 11.87
N GLN A 200 3.32 -16.38 12.67
CA GLN A 200 3.79 -17.41 13.59
C GLN A 200 4.27 -18.65 12.85
N GLU A 201 3.58 -19.07 11.80
CA GLU A 201 3.98 -20.21 10.97
C GLU A 201 5.33 -19.96 10.30
N ILE A 202 5.57 -18.75 9.80
CA ILE A 202 6.85 -18.36 9.19
C ILE A 202 7.99 -18.37 10.22
N ILE A 203 7.73 -17.95 11.46
CA ILE A 203 8.72 -18.06 12.56
C ILE A 203 8.99 -19.52 12.90
N ASN A 204 7.95 -20.36 12.97
CA ASN A 204 8.11 -21.78 13.26
C ASN A 204 8.95 -22.46 12.18
N LEU A 205 8.70 -22.16 10.89
CA LEU A 205 9.51 -22.65 9.77
C LEU A 205 10.98 -22.22 9.88
N PHE A 206 11.22 -20.98 10.30
CA PHE A 206 12.58 -20.49 10.50
C PHE A 206 13.31 -21.32 11.57
N GLY A 207 12.67 -21.59 12.71
CA GLY A 207 13.25 -22.42 13.76
C GLY A 207 13.40 -23.90 13.38
N GLU A 208 12.46 -24.45 12.61
CA GLU A 208 12.50 -25.82 12.11
C GLU A 208 13.68 -26.03 11.13
N ILE A 209 13.86 -25.10 10.19
CA ILE A 209 14.79 -25.27 9.07
C ILE A 209 16.19 -24.73 9.39
N LEU A 210 16.27 -23.66 10.18
CA LEU A 210 17.52 -22.97 10.55
C LEU A 210 17.69 -22.94 12.08
N PRO A 211 17.73 -24.11 12.77
CA PRO A 211 17.77 -24.17 14.22
C PRO A 211 19.07 -23.60 14.83
N SER A 212 20.16 -23.58 14.05
CA SER A 212 21.46 -23.06 14.48
C SER A 212 21.49 -21.53 14.60
N LEU A 213 20.54 -20.82 13.98
CA LEU A 213 20.48 -19.36 14.04
C LEU A 213 19.75 -18.88 15.32
N PRO A 214 20.07 -17.67 15.83
CA PRO A 214 19.36 -17.07 16.95
C PRO A 214 17.85 -16.95 16.69
N GLN A 215 17.06 -17.59 17.54
CA GLN A 215 15.61 -17.65 17.39
C GLN A 215 14.93 -16.35 17.88
N PRO A 216 13.93 -15.84 17.14
CA PRO A 216 13.24 -14.61 17.52
C PRO A 216 12.40 -14.81 18.79
N LYS A 217 12.81 -14.18 19.90
CA LYS A 217 12.11 -14.26 21.20
C LYS A 217 10.72 -13.61 21.22
N LYS A 218 10.51 -12.58 20.40
CA LYS A 218 9.25 -11.81 20.35
C LYS A 218 8.91 -11.45 18.90
N LEU A 219 7.63 -11.54 18.58
CA LEU A 219 7.08 -11.09 17.30
C LEU A 219 6.68 -9.60 17.40
N THR A 220 7.67 -8.72 17.22
CA THR A 220 7.49 -7.25 17.27
C THR A 220 6.69 -6.73 16.06
N ALA A 221 6.12 -5.53 16.18
CA ALA A 221 5.43 -4.87 15.07
C ALA A 221 6.34 -4.68 13.83
N ALA A 222 7.62 -4.37 14.05
CA ALA A 222 8.62 -4.26 12.99
C ALA A 222 8.83 -5.60 12.25
N ARG A 223 8.95 -6.71 12.99
CA ARG A 223 9.04 -8.07 12.40
C ARG A 223 7.79 -8.42 11.61
N LYS A 224 6.61 -8.17 12.17
CA LYS A 224 5.33 -8.40 11.46
C LYS A 224 5.27 -7.64 10.14
N LYS A 225 5.75 -6.40 10.11
CA LYS A 225 5.84 -5.56 8.90
C LYS A 225 6.82 -6.13 7.88
N SER A 226 8.03 -6.51 8.30
CA SER A 226 9.03 -7.10 7.42
C SER A 226 8.59 -8.44 6.82
N ILE A 227 8.05 -9.35 7.65
CA ILE A 227 7.49 -10.63 7.22
C ILE A 227 6.38 -10.39 6.20
N ARG A 228 5.43 -9.49 6.50
CA ARG A 228 4.33 -9.15 5.58
C ARG A 228 4.85 -8.65 4.24
N ALA A 229 5.86 -7.79 4.24
CA ALA A 229 6.45 -7.27 3.01
C ALA A 229 7.07 -8.39 2.16
N ARG A 230 7.84 -9.32 2.76
CA ARG A 230 8.43 -10.46 2.04
C ARG A 230 7.37 -11.44 1.56
N HIS A 231 6.43 -11.77 2.44
CA HIS A 231 5.38 -12.73 2.14
C HIS A 231 4.51 -12.27 0.96
N ILE A 232 4.05 -11.01 0.97
CA ILE A 232 3.18 -10.49 -0.10
C ILE A 232 3.96 -10.20 -1.38
N ASN A 233 5.09 -9.49 -1.28
CA ASN A 233 5.74 -8.92 -2.47
C ASN A 233 6.73 -9.88 -3.14
N ASP A 234 7.44 -10.72 -2.38
CA ASP A 234 8.50 -11.56 -2.92
C ASP A 234 8.10 -13.03 -3.00
N LEU A 235 7.28 -13.50 -2.06
CA LEU A 235 6.91 -14.90 -1.91
C LEU A 235 5.47 -15.21 -2.34
N LYS A 236 4.82 -14.28 -3.05
CA LYS A 236 3.50 -14.44 -3.69
C LYS A 236 2.39 -14.88 -2.72
N ALA A 237 2.49 -14.45 -1.46
CA ALA A 237 1.60 -14.82 -0.37
C ALA A 237 1.48 -16.34 -0.12
N ASP A 238 2.54 -17.11 -0.42
CA ASP A 238 2.58 -18.55 -0.21
C ASP A 238 3.63 -18.91 0.86
N VAL A 239 3.20 -19.68 1.86
CA VAL A 239 4.05 -20.16 2.96
C VAL A 239 5.09 -21.17 2.48
N ASN A 240 4.78 -21.97 1.46
CA ASN A 240 5.73 -22.94 0.92
C ASN A 240 6.96 -22.27 0.32
N ASN A 241 6.84 -21.02 -0.17
CA ASN A 241 7.97 -20.26 -0.65
C ASN A 241 8.90 -19.80 0.49
N TRP A 242 8.40 -19.63 1.72
CA TRP A 242 9.26 -19.44 2.90
C TRP A 242 10.06 -20.69 3.22
N ARG A 243 9.43 -21.87 3.16
CA ARG A 243 10.13 -23.15 3.35
C ARG A 243 11.27 -23.29 2.34
N LYS A 244 10.99 -23.08 1.05
CA LYS A 244 12.02 -23.09 -0.02
C LYS A 244 13.15 -22.09 0.25
N TYR A 245 12.81 -20.87 0.66
CA TYR A 245 13.79 -19.82 0.94
C TYR A 245 14.71 -20.17 2.12
N PHE A 246 14.16 -20.65 3.24
CA PHE A 246 14.98 -21.07 4.39
C PHE A 246 15.79 -22.32 4.08
N THR A 247 15.24 -23.28 3.34
CA THR A 247 15.97 -24.45 2.85
C THR A 247 17.14 -24.03 1.96
N TYR A 248 16.94 -23.05 1.08
CA TYR A 248 18.01 -22.52 0.23
C TYR A 248 19.18 -21.98 1.06
N ILE A 249 18.89 -21.18 2.09
CA ILE A 249 19.92 -20.66 3.02
C ILE A 249 20.64 -21.82 3.71
N ARG A 250 19.88 -22.81 4.19
CA ARG A 250 20.42 -23.99 4.87
C ARG A 250 21.41 -24.73 3.99
N ASP A 251 21.12 -24.86 2.69
CA ASP A 251 21.86 -25.71 1.78
C ASP A 251 23.04 -24.97 1.11
N ASN A 252 22.92 -23.66 0.87
CA ASN A 252 23.87 -22.90 0.03
C ASN A 252 24.65 -21.80 0.77
N CYS A 253 24.30 -21.47 2.00
CA CYS A 253 24.90 -20.36 2.75
C CYS A 253 25.46 -20.80 4.10
N GLN A 254 26.33 -21.82 4.14
CA GLN A 254 26.92 -22.36 5.38
C GLN A 254 27.64 -21.30 6.20
N TRP A 255 28.27 -20.31 5.55
CA TRP A 255 28.92 -19.21 6.25
C TRP A 255 27.95 -18.47 7.19
N MET A 256 26.65 -18.37 6.84
CA MET A 256 25.64 -17.74 7.70
C MET A 256 25.30 -18.57 8.93
N LEU A 257 25.41 -19.90 8.83
CA LEU A 257 25.07 -20.86 9.88
C LEU A 257 26.23 -21.17 10.82
N SER A 258 27.44 -20.73 10.46
CA SER A 258 28.69 -21.01 11.17
C SER A 258 28.78 -20.43 12.59
N GLY A 259 27.87 -19.53 12.96
CA GLY A 259 27.92 -18.79 14.24
C GLY A 259 29.02 -17.72 14.31
N GLN A 260 29.86 -17.58 13.28
CA GLN A 260 30.92 -16.57 13.22
C GLN A 260 30.38 -15.15 12.95
N TYR A 261 29.18 -15.06 12.37
CA TYR A 261 28.55 -13.81 12.00
C TYR A 261 27.22 -13.65 12.73
N ASN A 262 26.88 -12.41 13.06
CA ASN A 262 25.59 -12.05 13.66
C ASN A 262 24.47 -12.11 12.60
N VAL A 263 24.09 -13.32 12.21
CA VAL A 263 22.97 -13.61 11.32
C VAL A 263 21.79 -14.03 12.19
N ASP A 264 20.76 -13.20 12.24
CA ASP A 264 19.52 -13.48 12.94
C ASP A 264 18.32 -13.44 11.98
N PHE A 265 17.12 -13.72 12.50
CA PHE A 265 15.89 -13.67 11.71
C PHE A 265 15.70 -12.32 10.98
N ASP A 266 16.05 -11.21 11.61
CA ASP A 266 15.87 -9.87 11.02
C ASP A 266 16.85 -9.65 9.86
N TYR A 267 18.07 -10.19 9.95
CA TYR A 267 19.05 -10.15 8.87
C TYR A 267 18.58 -10.88 7.61
N VAL A 268 18.05 -12.10 7.74
CA VAL A 268 17.61 -12.89 6.57
C VAL A 268 16.38 -12.28 5.90
N ILE A 269 15.41 -11.76 6.66
CA ILE A 269 14.20 -11.16 6.07
C ILE A 269 14.40 -9.69 5.62
N ARG A 270 15.54 -9.08 5.94
CA ARG A 270 15.88 -7.72 5.50
C ARG A 270 15.93 -7.69 3.97
N GLN A 271 15.20 -6.76 3.37
CA GLN A 271 15.02 -6.68 1.91
C GLN A 271 16.33 -6.83 1.11
N SER A 272 17.37 -6.09 1.49
CA SER A 272 18.67 -6.13 0.80
C SER A 272 19.37 -7.48 0.88
N THR A 273 19.22 -8.18 2.01
CA THR A 273 19.82 -9.50 2.21
C THR A 273 18.98 -10.56 1.49
N PHE A 274 17.66 -10.47 1.64
CA PHE A 274 16.70 -11.35 1.03
C PHE A 274 16.88 -11.45 -0.50
N VAL A 275 16.98 -10.30 -1.17
CA VAL A 275 17.22 -10.23 -2.63
C VAL A 275 18.58 -10.86 -2.98
N LYS A 276 19.65 -10.53 -2.24
CA LYS A 276 20.98 -11.08 -2.51
C LYS A 276 21.06 -12.60 -2.32
N ILE A 277 20.27 -13.16 -1.40
CA ILE A 277 20.17 -14.62 -1.21
C ILE A 277 19.44 -15.24 -2.40
N LEU A 278 18.32 -14.67 -2.84
CA LEU A 278 17.60 -15.15 -4.02
C LEU A 278 18.43 -15.07 -5.31
N GLU A 279 19.33 -14.09 -5.40
CA GLU A 279 20.26 -13.91 -6.52
C GLU A 279 21.51 -14.81 -6.43
N GLY A 280 21.66 -15.62 -5.37
CA GLY A 280 22.85 -16.46 -5.15
C GLY A 280 24.12 -15.68 -4.76
N ALA A 281 24.05 -14.36 -4.59
CA ALA A 281 25.18 -13.52 -4.21
C ALA A 281 25.70 -13.77 -2.79
N LYS A 282 24.97 -14.59 -2.02
CA LYS A 282 25.33 -15.01 -0.67
C LYS A 282 25.66 -16.49 -0.57
N ASP A 283 25.75 -17.19 -1.69
CA ASP A 283 26.15 -18.59 -1.71
C ASP A 283 27.60 -18.73 -1.24
N ASP A 284 27.93 -19.88 -0.66
CA ASP A 284 29.30 -20.24 -0.36
C ASP A 284 30.12 -20.23 -1.67
N ARG A 285 31.34 -19.70 -1.60
CA ARG A 285 32.24 -19.72 -2.76
C ARG A 285 32.58 -21.17 -3.05
N LYS A 286 32.30 -21.61 -4.29
CA LYS A 286 32.79 -22.88 -4.83
C LYS A 286 34.28 -22.79 -5.15
#